data_AF-A0A3M9Y655-F1
#
_entry.id   AF-A0A3M9Y655-F1
#
_cell.length_a   1.000
_cell.length_b   1.000
_cell.length_c   1.000
_cell.angle_alpha   90.00
_cell.angle_beta   90.00
_cell.angle_gamma   90.00
#
_symmetry.space_group_name_H-M   'P 1'
#
loop_
_entity.id
_entity.type
_entity.pdbx_description
1 polymer ?
#
loop_
_entity_poly.entity_id
_entity_poly.type
_entity_poly.pdbx_seq_one_letter_code
_entity_poly.pdbx_strand_id
1 'polypeptide(L)'
;MDTPFVCIAHPFESAGNISHAYEYGPVKARKAIIFVGGLGDGPHTVPFVRPLATHLEESGLDYSVFEIRIRSSFTGFGYSSLKKDVEDIAAFVRYLRGIDKQKIVLMGHSTGSQDCVEYAANEDDPVDGFILQGPVSDREAAAIHVDAEKLRESVELAASMIAEGRGDEMLRPEQVAHTFEPITAYRWHSLISKGGDDDTFSSDLDEETVSRIWNRFQKPAMALYSAEDEHVPAHVDKQALVDLWKKLGKNVHPLSGLIPGAGHTVRQPDGQAWLNDRVVQFLQDI
;
A
#
# COMPACT_ATOMS: atom_id res chain seq x y z
N MET A 1 -14.66 -6.61 -13.90
CA MET A 1 -13.38 -6.36 -14.60
C MET A 1 -13.11 -7.56 -15.51
N ASP A 2 -14.07 -7.96 -16.34
CA ASP A 2 -14.29 -9.39 -16.60
C ASP A 2 -13.98 -9.83 -18.04
N THR A 3 -13.15 -9.07 -18.75
CA THR A 3 -12.68 -9.41 -20.08
C THR A 3 -11.18 -9.71 -20.07
N PRO A 4 -10.71 -10.66 -20.90
CA PRO A 4 -9.29 -10.87 -21.11
C PRO A 4 -8.59 -9.58 -21.51
N PHE A 5 -7.34 -9.42 -21.06
CA PHE A 5 -6.50 -8.28 -21.37
C PHE A 5 -5.07 -8.73 -21.63
N VAL A 6 -4.30 -7.87 -22.28
CA VAL A 6 -2.88 -8.10 -22.56
C VAL A 6 -2.04 -7.39 -21.52
N CYS A 7 -0.99 -8.07 -21.04
CA CYS A 7 0.09 -7.51 -20.24
C CYS A 7 1.39 -8.22 -20.61
N ILE A 8 2.53 -7.64 -20.24
CA ILE A 8 3.83 -8.31 -20.35
C ILE A 8 4.22 -8.81 -18.97
N ALA A 9 4.55 -10.09 -18.86
CA ALA A 9 5.04 -10.67 -17.62
C ALA A 9 6.56 -10.57 -17.54
N HIS A 10 7.06 -10.04 -16.43
CA HIS A 10 8.48 -9.86 -16.13
C HIS A 10 8.89 -10.79 -14.99
N PRO A 11 9.60 -11.90 -15.27
CA PRO A 11 10.21 -12.69 -14.21
C PRO A 11 11.41 -11.93 -13.62
N PHE A 12 11.53 -11.92 -12.30
CA PHE A 12 12.68 -11.35 -11.59
C PHE A 12 13.01 -12.19 -10.35
N GLU A 13 14.26 -12.13 -9.92
CA GLU A 13 14.74 -12.88 -8.76
C GLU A 13 14.58 -12.03 -7.49
N SER A 14 13.97 -12.60 -6.45
CA SER A 14 13.84 -12.00 -5.12
C SER A 14 14.05 -13.05 -4.04
N ALA A 15 14.93 -12.76 -3.07
CA ALA A 15 15.24 -13.64 -1.94
C ALA A 15 15.49 -15.11 -2.35
N GLY A 16 16.19 -15.33 -3.47
CA GLY A 16 16.50 -16.67 -4.00
C GLY A 16 15.34 -17.40 -4.67
N ASN A 17 14.23 -16.72 -4.95
CA ASN A 17 13.07 -17.26 -5.67
C ASN A 17 12.75 -16.41 -6.91
N ILE A 18 11.99 -16.98 -7.85
CA ILE A 18 11.46 -16.24 -9.00
C ILE A 18 10.09 -15.67 -8.63
N SER A 19 9.95 -14.34 -8.70
CA SER A 19 8.67 -13.66 -8.71
C SER A 19 8.36 -13.06 -10.09
N HIS A 20 7.18 -12.46 -10.23
CA HIS A 20 6.69 -11.89 -11.48
C HIS A 20 6.06 -10.53 -11.25
N ALA A 21 6.23 -9.62 -12.21
CA ALA A 21 5.46 -8.39 -12.31
C ALA A 21 4.79 -8.30 -13.68
N TYR A 22 3.73 -7.51 -13.78
CA TYR A 22 2.88 -7.44 -14.98
C TYR A 22 2.80 -6.00 -15.48
N GLU A 23 3.36 -5.73 -16.66
CA GLU A 23 3.46 -4.40 -17.27
C GLU A 23 2.24 -4.07 -18.13
N TYR A 24 1.77 -2.82 -17.98
CA TYR A 24 0.76 -2.17 -18.80
C TYR A 24 1.28 -0.85 -19.37
N GLY A 25 0.75 -0.47 -20.54
CA GLY A 25 1.15 0.75 -21.25
C GLY A 25 2.38 0.54 -22.15
N PRO A 26 3.08 1.62 -22.53
CA PRO A 26 4.16 1.54 -23.51
C PRO A 26 5.39 0.78 -22.97
N VAL A 27 5.69 -0.38 -23.55
CA VAL A 27 6.84 -1.24 -23.16
C VAL A 27 8.20 -0.52 -23.21
N LYS A 28 8.32 0.48 -24.10
CA LYS A 28 9.54 1.28 -24.26
C LYS A 28 9.60 2.50 -23.33
N ALA A 29 8.61 2.69 -22.47
CA ALA A 29 8.59 3.75 -21.49
C ALA A 29 9.85 3.69 -20.62
N ARG A 30 10.52 4.83 -20.40
CA ARG A 30 11.70 4.88 -19.52
C ARG A 30 11.34 5.18 -18.08
N LYS A 31 10.06 5.40 -17.77
CA LYS A 31 9.57 5.62 -16.42
C LYS A 31 8.60 4.52 -16.03
N ALA A 32 8.55 4.19 -14.74
CA ALA A 32 7.74 3.10 -14.22
C ALA A 32 6.95 3.56 -12.99
N ILE A 33 5.73 3.05 -12.86
CA ILE A 33 5.00 3.01 -11.60
C ILE A 33 4.96 1.56 -11.15
N ILE A 34 5.52 1.27 -9.99
CA ILE A 34 5.34 -0.02 -9.33
C ILE A 34 4.06 0.08 -8.50
N PHE A 35 3.09 -0.79 -8.77
CA PHE A 35 1.83 -0.85 -8.04
C PHE A 35 1.82 -2.06 -7.09
N VAL A 36 1.57 -1.80 -5.80
CA VAL A 36 1.44 -2.80 -4.74
C VAL A 36 0.03 -2.72 -4.16
N GLY A 37 -0.69 -3.84 -4.16
CA GLY A 37 -2.05 -3.96 -3.61
C GLY A 37 -2.08 -4.13 -2.09
N GLY A 38 -3.28 -4.20 -1.52
CA GLY A 38 -3.50 -4.40 -0.09
C GLY A 38 -3.57 -5.86 0.38
N LEU A 39 -4.10 -6.06 1.59
CA LEU A 39 -4.35 -7.39 2.16
C LEU A 39 -5.30 -8.16 1.25
N GLY A 40 -4.90 -9.38 0.86
CA GLY A 40 -5.67 -10.22 -0.05
C GLY A 40 -5.46 -9.88 -1.53
N ASP A 41 -4.87 -8.73 -1.87
CA ASP A 41 -4.61 -8.35 -3.25
C ASP A 41 -3.36 -9.02 -3.82
N GLY A 42 -3.33 -9.06 -5.14
CA GLY A 42 -2.15 -9.36 -5.92
C GLY A 42 -2.29 -8.67 -7.27
N PRO A 43 -1.47 -9.05 -8.26
CA PRO A 43 -1.68 -8.58 -9.61
C PRO A 43 -3.12 -8.83 -10.09
N HIS A 44 -3.71 -7.81 -10.71
CA HIS A 44 -5.02 -7.85 -11.38
C HIS A 44 -6.24 -7.84 -10.46
N THR A 45 -6.08 -7.58 -9.16
CA THR A 45 -7.21 -7.54 -8.21
C THR A 45 -7.79 -6.13 -8.05
N VAL A 46 -7.00 -5.07 -8.29
CA VAL A 46 -7.40 -3.68 -8.05
C VAL A 46 -7.95 -3.01 -9.32
N PRO A 47 -9.19 -2.45 -9.28
CA PRO A 47 -9.93 -2.11 -10.49
C PRO A 47 -9.49 -0.83 -11.22
N PHE A 48 -8.69 0.05 -10.61
CA PHE A 48 -8.28 1.30 -11.26
C PHE A 48 -6.91 1.21 -11.95
N VAL A 49 -6.14 0.14 -11.76
CA VAL A 49 -4.74 0.06 -12.26
C VAL A 49 -4.66 0.10 -13.78
N ARG A 50 -5.51 -0.67 -14.47
CA ARG A 50 -5.56 -0.66 -15.95
C ARG A 50 -6.08 0.67 -16.52
N PRO A 51 -7.19 1.24 -16.02
CA PRO A 51 -7.61 2.60 -16.38
C PRO A 51 -6.50 3.64 -16.19
N LEU A 52 -5.75 3.58 -15.08
CA LEU A 52 -4.61 4.45 -14.83
C LEU A 52 -3.51 4.27 -15.88
N ALA A 53 -3.15 3.04 -16.23
CA ALA A 53 -2.15 2.76 -17.26
C ALA A 53 -2.56 3.31 -18.63
N THR A 54 -3.83 3.14 -19.03
CA THR A 54 -4.37 3.73 -20.27
C THR A 54 -4.28 5.25 -20.24
N HIS A 55 -4.69 5.88 -19.14
CA HIS A 55 -4.66 7.33 -19.01
C HIS A 55 -3.23 7.90 -19.02
N LEU A 56 -2.26 7.19 -18.43
CA LEU A 56 -0.84 7.57 -18.48
C LEU A 56 -0.27 7.47 -19.90
N GLU A 57 -0.65 6.47 -20.67
CA GLU A 57 -0.27 6.36 -22.08
C GLU A 57 -0.81 7.56 -22.89
N GLU A 58 -2.08 7.92 -22.69
CA GLU A 58 -2.71 9.09 -23.33
C GLU A 58 -2.06 10.43 -22.93
N SER A 59 -1.57 10.53 -21.68
CA SER A 59 -0.89 11.74 -21.19
C SER A 59 0.48 12.00 -21.83
N GLY A 60 1.11 10.97 -22.43
CA GLY A 60 2.43 11.09 -23.05
C GLY A 60 3.61 11.24 -22.07
N LEU A 61 3.43 10.97 -20.77
CA LEU A 61 4.47 11.16 -19.75
C LEU A 61 5.60 10.13 -19.74
N ASP A 62 5.57 9.15 -20.66
CA ASP A 62 6.57 8.08 -20.79
C ASP A 62 6.63 7.13 -19.58
N TYR A 63 5.47 6.82 -18.98
CA TYR A 63 5.34 5.83 -17.90
C TYR A 63 4.67 4.54 -18.40
N SER A 64 5.16 3.39 -17.89
CA SER A 64 4.39 2.15 -17.85
C SER A 64 4.11 1.74 -16.39
N VAL A 65 3.03 0.98 -16.18
CA VAL A 65 2.58 0.57 -14.83
C VAL A 65 2.84 -0.91 -14.65
N PHE A 66 3.41 -1.28 -13.50
CA PHE A 66 3.76 -2.66 -13.16
C PHE A 66 3.01 -3.10 -11.92
N GLU A 67 2.12 -4.08 -12.03
CA GLU A 67 1.61 -4.78 -10.85
C GLU A 67 2.63 -5.83 -10.40
N ILE A 68 3.25 -5.66 -9.24
CA ILE A 68 4.24 -6.59 -8.71
C ILE A 68 3.57 -7.68 -7.86
N ARG A 69 4.01 -8.93 -8.02
CA ARG A 69 3.73 -10.00 -7.05
C ARG A 69 4.84 -10.02 -5.99
N ILE A 70 4.47 -9.77 -4.74
CA ILE A 70 5.35 -9.83 -3.57
C ILE A 70 4.99 -11.04 -2.70
N ARG A 71 5.80 -11.34 -1.67
CA ARG A 71 5.51 -12.44 -0.73
C ARG A 71 4.20 -12.23 0.02
N SER A 72 3.76 -10.99 0.24
CA SER A 72 2.45 -10.68 0.83
C SER A 72 1.26 -10.82 -0.12
N SER A 73 1.43 -11.04 -1.42
CA SER A 73 0.30 -11.13 -2.35
C SER A 73 -0.64 -12.31 -2.05
N PHE A 74 -1.93 -12.11 -2.31
CA PHE A 74 -3.02 -13.08 -2.09
C PHE A 74 -3.14 -13.49 -0.62
N THR A 75 -2.87 -14.74 -0.27
CA THR A 75 -2.88 -15.18 1.15
C THR A 75 -1.56 -14.91 1.85
N GLY A 76 -0.52 -14.51 1.10
CA GLY A 76 0.84 -14.25 1.57
C GLY A 76 0.92 -13.26 2.73
N PHE A 77 0.03 -12.27 2.74
CA PHE A 77 0.04 -11.20 3.74
C PHE A 77 -0.02 -11.76 5.16
N GLY A 78 -0.72 -12.87 5.40
CA GLY A 78 -0.94 -13.42 6.73
C GLY A 78 0.33 -13.97 7.41
N TYR A 79 1.37 -14.28 6.62
CA TYR A 79 2.60 -14.93 7.10
C TYR A 79 3.88 -14.29 6.54
N SER A 80 3.76 -13.08 6.01
CA SER A 80 4.86 -12.23 5.59
C SER A 80 5.01 -11.03 6.54
N SER A 81 5.75 -10.00 6.13
CA SER A 81 6.06 -8.81 6.92
C SER A 81 6.44 -7.67 5.98
N LEU A 82 6.23 -6.41 6.39
CA LEU A 82 6.65 -5.22 5.62
C LEU A 82 8.13 -5.29 5.20
N LYS A 83 9.01 -5.82 6.07
CA LYS A 83 10.44 -6.01 5.75
C LYS A 83 10.66 -6.92 4.53
N LYS A 84 9.92 -8.02 4.45
CA LYS A 84 9.98 -8.96 3.31
C LYS A 84 9.40 -8.30 2.05
N ASP A 85 8.37 -7.48 2.20
CA ASP A 85 7.79 -6.76 1.07
C ASP A 85 8.78 -5.71 0.54
N VAL A 86 9.49 -4.98 1.41
CA VAL A 86 10.60 -4.09 1.01
C VAL A 86 11.71 -4.83 0.27
N GLU A 87 12.13 -6.01 0.73
CA GLU A 87 13.12 -6.84 0.03
C GLU A 87 12.66 -7.20 -1.40
N ASP A 88 11.38 -7.53 -1.57
CA ASP A 88 10.79 -7.88 -2.88
C ASP A 88 10.68 -6.66 -3.80
N ILE A 89 10.21 -5.53 -3.27
CA ILE A 89 10.11 -4.27 -4.01
C ILE A 89 11.51 -3.80 -4.42
N ALA A 90 12.50 -3.89 -3.54
CA ALA A 90 13.88 -3.51 -3.82
C ALA A 90 14.50 -4.38 -4.93
N ALA A 91 14.25 -5.69 -4.89
CA ALA A 91 14.65 -6.60 -5.96
C ALA A 91 14.03 -6.22 -7.30
N PHE A 92 12.76 -5.82 -7.30
CA PHE A 92 12.09 -5.38 -8.51
C PHE A 92 12.58 -4.01 -9.00
N VAL A 93 12.88 -3.07 -8.10
CA VAL A 93 13.52 -1.80 -8.46
C VAL A 93 14.84 -2.05 -9.18
N ARG A 94 15.71 -2.93 -8.67
CA ARG A 94 16.96 -3.32 -9.34
C ARG A 94 16.72 -3.91 -10.72
N TYR A 95 15.72 -4.79 -10.85
CA TYR A 95 15.32 -5.35 -12.13
C TYR A 95 14.90 -4.25 -13.13
N LEU A 96 14.03 -3.31 -12.71
CA LEU A 96 13.57 -2.20 -13.54
C LEU A 96 14.74 -1.30 -13.99
N ARG A 97 15.69 -1.01 -13.10
CA ARG A 97 16.92 -0.29 -13.48
C ARG A 97 17.74 -1.07 -14.51
N GLY A 98 17.82 -2.40 -14.37
CA GLY A 98 18.51 -3.29 -15.31
C GLY A 98 17.91 -3.31 -16.72
N ILE A 99 16.61 -2.99 -16.86
CA ILE A 99 15.92 -2.82 -18.14
C ILE A 99 15.74 -1.34 -18.55
N ASP A 100 16.60 -0.45 -18.03
CA ASP A 100 16.67 0.98 -18.37
C ASP A 100 15.44 1.83 -17.98
N LYS A 101 14.70 1.44 -16.93
CA LYS A 101 13.75 2.38 -16.29
C LYS A 101 14.53 3.40 -15.46
N GLN A 102 14.50 4.65 -15.89
CA GLN A 102 15.24 5.77 -15.31
C GLN A 102 14.51 6.46 -14.16
N LYS A 103 13.17 6.42 -14.14
CA LYS A 103 12.36 6.98 -13.07
C LYS A 103 11.36 5.95 -12.56
N ILE A 104 11.29 5.75 -11.25
CA ILE A 104 10.41 4.75 -10.63
C ILE A 104 9.61 5.43 -9.53
N VAL A 105 8.29 5.31 -9.59
CA VAL A 105 7.37 5.74 -8.53
C VAL A 105 6.74 4.51 -7.89
N LEU A 106 6.70 4.45 -6.56
CA LEU A 106 6.02 3.38 -5.83
C LEU A 106 4.61 3.83 -5.48
N MET A 107 3.61 3.09 -5.95
CA MET A 107 2.21 3.31 -5.67
C MET A 107 1.66 2.16 -4.81
N GLY A 108 1.33 2.47 -3.57
CA GLY A 108 0.68 1.55 -2.64
C GLY A 108 -0.82 1.79 -2.60
N HIS A 109 -1.60 0.72 -2.70
CA HIS A 109 -3.04 0.71 -2.47
C HIS A 109 -3.36 0.03 -1.15
N SER A 110 -4.26 0.61 -0.36
CA SER A 110 -4.69 0.01 0.91
C SER A 110 -3.46 -0.29 1.76
N THR A 111 -3.24 -1.52 2.20
CA THR A 111 -2.05 -1.87 2.99
C THR A 111 -0.72 -1.83 2.24
N GLY A 112 -0.74 -1.84 0.90
CA GLY A 112 0.44 -1.47 0.10
C GLY A 112 0.93 -0.04 0.40
N SER A 113 0.09 0.80 1.02
CA SER A 113 0.52 2.11 1.54
C SER A 113 1.47 1.99 2.73
N GLN A 114 1.36 0.96 3.58
CA GLN A 114 2.36 0.71 4.63
C GLN A 114 3.69 0.26 4.00
N ASP A 115 3.67 -0.49 2.90
CA ASP A 115 4.89 -0.81 2.14
C ASP A 115 5.57 0.46 1.64
N CYS A 116 4.82 1.47 1.16
CA CYS A 116 5.38 2.78 0.80
C CYS A 116 6.08 3.46 1.98
N VAL A 117 5.44 3.46 3.16
CA VAL A 117 6.02 4.05 4.39
C VAL A 117 7.29 3.31 4.81
N GLU A 118 7.27 1.98 4.75
CA GLU A 118 8.43 1.18 5.14
C GLU A 118 9.58 1.34 4.15
N TYR A 119 9.27 1.29 2.85
CA TYR A 119 10.21 1.48 1.75
C TYR A 119 10.80 2.89 1.70
N ALA A 120 10.11 3.90 2.21
CA ALA A 120 10.59 5.28 2.22
C ALA A 120 11.95 5.48 2.91
N ALA A 121 12.32 4.57 3.82
CA ALA A 121 13.61 4.56 4.49
C ALA A 121 14.70 3.75 3.77
N ASN A 122 14.37 3.09 2.65
CA ASN A 122 15.33 2.30 1.87
C ASN A 122 16.22 3.20 1.00
N GLU A 123 17.51 3.32 1.37
CA GLU A 123 18.49 4.14 0.66
C GLU A 123 19.26 3.39 -0.42
N ASP A 124 19.30 2.05 -0.38
CA ASP A 124 20.11 1.24 -1.31
C ASP A 124 19.48 1.19 -2.71
N ASP A 125 18.14 1.15 -2.78
CA ASP A 125 17.38 1.04 -4.01
C ASP A 125 16.30 2.14 -4.09
N PRO A 126 16.71 3.43 -4.20
CA PRO A 126 15.77 4.52 -4.08
C PRO A 126 14.79 4.59 -5.26
N VAL A 127 13.54 4.90 -4.94
CA VAL A 127 12.52 5.36 -5.89
C VAL A 127 12.49 6.88 -5.94
N ASP A 128 11.77 7.43 -6.90
CA ASP A 128 11.73 8.85 -7.23
C ASP A 128 10.51 9.57 -6.65
N GLY A 129 9.51 8.82 -6.20
CA GLY A 129 8.32 9.35 -5.53
C GLY A 129 7.39 8.24 -5.04
N PHE A 130 6.40 8.63 -4.25
CA PHE A 130 5.43 7.73 -3.63
C PHE A 130 4.00 8.21 -3.86
N ILE A 131 3.09 7.26 -4.10
CA ILE A 131 1.64 7.50 -4.15
C ILE A 131 1.00 6.51 -3.20
N LEU A 132 0.21 7.00 -2.25
CA LEU A 132 -0.51 6.18 -1.28
C LEU A 132 -2.00 6.37 -1.55
N GLN A 133 -2.68 5.35 -2.07
CA GLN A 133 -4.12 5.40 -2.32
C GLN A 133 -4.87 4.55 -1.31
N GLY A 134 -5.87 5.14 -0.66
CA GLY A 134 -6.60 4.51 0.44
C GLY A 134 -5.71 4.11 1.62
N PRO A 135 -4.81 4.99 2.13
CA PRO A 135 -4.03 4.68 3.32
C PRO A 135 -4.93 4.66 4.57
N VAL A 136 -5.42 3.48 4.92
CA VAL A 136 -6.34 3.26 6.06
C VAL A 136 -5.63 2.50 7.18
N SER A 137 -6.14 2.62 8.40
CA SER A 137 -5.67 1.83 9.55
C SER A 137 -6.39 0.48 9.61
N ASP A 138 -5.66 -0.63 9.50
CA ASP A 138 -6.22 -1.97 9.67
C ASP A 138 -6.78 -2.19 11.08
N ARG A 139 -6.14 -1.59 12.09
CA ARG A 139 -6.61 -1.61 13.47
C ARG A 139 -7.98 -0.94 13.62
N GLU A 140 -8.15 0.24 13.04
CA GLU A 140 -9.43 0.96 13.08
C GLU A 140 -10.48 0.31 12.17
N ALA A 141 -10.07 -0.25 11.03
CA ALA A 141 -10.95 -1.01 10.15
C ALA A 141 -11.50 -2.28 10.83
N ALA A 142 -10.64 -3.03 11.53
CA ALA A 142 -11.05 -4.21 12.29
C ALA A 142 -12.08 -3.88 13.37
N ALA A 143 -11.95 -2.71 14.01
CA ALA A 143 -12.89 -2.25 15.05
C ALA A 143 -14.30 -1.92 14.51
N ILE A 144 -14.50 -1.84 13.19
CA ILE A 144 -15.84 -1.70 12.58
C ILE A 144 -16.65 -3.00 12.71
N HIS A 145 -15.96 -4.14 12.65
CA HIS A 145 -16.59 -5.46 12.51
C HIS A 145 -16.40 -6.36 13.74
N VAL A 146 -15.40 -6.07 14.57
CA VAL A 146 -15.01 -6.91 15.72
C VAL A 146 -15.27 -6.18 17.03
N ASP A 147 -15.83 -6.90 17.99
CA ASP A 147 -16.02 -6.41 19.36
C ASP A 147 -14.68 -6.01 20.01
N ALA A 148 -14.68 -4.89 20.73
CA ALA A 148 -13.46 -4.30 21.29
C ALA A 148 -12.74 -5.23 22.28
N GLU A 149 -13.47 -5.98 23.12
CA GLU A 149 -12.85 -6.90 24.06
C GLU A 149 -12.23 -8.09 23.34
N LYS A 150 -12.90 -8.63 22.30
CA LYS A 150 -12.31 -9.69 21.47
C LYS A 150 -11.05 -9.23 20.76
N LEU A 151 -11.04 -8.01 20.25
CA LEU A 151 -9.86 -7.44 19.60
C LEU A 151 -8.71 -7.32 20.61
N ARG A 152 -8.99 -6.80 21.82
CA ARG A 152 -8.00 -6.72 22.91
C ARG A 152 -7.43 -8.08 23.27
N GLU A 153 -8.29 -9.08 23.51
CA GLU A 153 -7.88 -10.45 23.86
C GLU A 153 -7.02 -11.08 22.76
N SER A 154 -7.37 -10.87 21.49
CA SER A 154 -6.61 -11.40 20.35
C SER A 154 -5.21 -10.79 20.24
N VAL A 155 -5.08 -9.49 20.51
CA VAL A 155 -3.80 -8.77 20.50
C VAL A 155 -2.93 -9.23 21.67
N GLU A 156 -3.50 -9.38 22.87
CA GLU A 156 -2.78 -9.88 24.05
C GLU A 156 -2.26 -11.30 23.84
N LEU A 157 -3.06 -12.17 23.23
CA LEU A 157 -2.64 -13.51 22.84
C LEU A 157 -1.49 -13.48 21.84
N ALA A 158 -1.59 -12.65 20.79
CA ALA A 158 -0.53 -12.54 19.79
C ALA A 158 0.77 -12.01 20.41
N ALA A 159 0.67 -11.00 21.28
CA ALA A 159 1.81 -10.46 22.02
C ALA A 159 2.48 -11.52 22.92
N SER A 160 1.69 -12.36 23.61
CA SER A 160 2.25 -13.44 24.45
C SER A 160 2.95 -14.51 23.62
N MET A 161 2.37 -14.90 22.49
CA MET A 161 2.99 -15.85 21.56
C MET A 161 4.31 -15.30 21.00
N ILE A 162 4.37 -14.01 20.65
CA ILE A 162 5.62 -13.37 20.21
C ILE A 162 6.67 -13.40 21.32
N ALA A 163 6.30 -13.06 22.55
CA ALA A 163 7.21 -13.08 23.71
C ALA A 163 7.74 -14.49 24.03
N GLU A 164 6.97 -15.53 23.72
CA GLU A 164 7.35 -16.94 23.84
C GLU A 164 8.19 -17.47 22.66
N GLY A 165 8.51 -16.64 21.66
CA GLY A 165 9.23 -17.05 20.45
C GLY A 165 8.36 -17.80 19.44
N ARG A 166 7.04 -17.68 19.54
CA ARG A 166 6.02 -18.37 18.74
C ARG A 166 5.30 -17.43 17.77
N GLY A 167 5.94 -16.32 17.40
CA GLY A 167 5.36 -15.30 16.51
C GLY A 167 4.98 -15.82 15.12
N ASP A 168 5.73 -16.79 14.59
CA ASP A 168 5.46 -17.39 13.27
C ASP A 168 4.35 -18.47 13.29
N GLU A 169 3.79 -18.80 14.46
CA GLU A 169 2.67 -19.75 14.55
C GLU A 169 1.36 -19.12 14.04
N MET A 170 0.58 -19.92 13.32
CA MET A 170 -0.74 -19.53 12.82
C MET A 170 -1.75 -19.43 13.96
N LEU A 171 -2.48 -18.34 14.01
CA LEU A 171 -3.65 -18.18 14.87
C LEU A 171 -4.84 -18.95 14.28
N ARG A 172 -5.62 -19.58 15.14
CA ARG A 172 -6.89 -20.22 14.76
C ARG A 172 -7.94 -19.15 14.46
N PRO A 173 -8.91 -19.43 13.58
CA PRO A 173 -9.97 -18.46 13.23
C PRO A 173 -10.68 -17.85 14.45
N GLU A 174 -10.94 -18.64 15.50
CA GLU A 174 -11.62 -18.15 16.70
C GLU A 174 -10.76 -17.15 17.50
N GLN A 175 -9.43 -17.24 17.39
CA GLN A 175 -8.49 -16.36 18.07
C GLN A 175 -8.36 -14.98 17.42
N VAL A 176 -8.80 -14.84 16.17
CA VAL A 176 -8.80 -13.59 15.39
C VAL A 176 -10.21 -13.20 14.96
N ALA A 177 -11.21 -13.60 15.76
CA ALA A 177 -12.62 -13.29 15.54
C ALA A 177 -13.13 -13.59 14.11
N HIS A 178 -12.57 -14.62 13.46
CA HIS A 178 -12.86 -14.99 12.06
C HIS A 178 -12.69 -13.84 11.06
N THR A 179 -11.80 -12.88 11.36
CA THR A 179 -11.70 -11.62 10.60
C THR A 179 -10.82 -11.77 9.34
N PHE A 180 -9.85 -12.69 9.33
CA PHE A 180 -8.94 -12.88 8.19
C PHE A 180 -8.74 -14.37 7.83
N GLU A 181 -8.20 -14.57 6.62
CA GLU A 181 -7.50 -15.77 6.13
C GLU A 181 -6.33 -16.18 7.08
N PRO A 182 -5.67 -17.34 6.89
CA PRO A 182 -4.61 -17.80 7.78
C PRO A 182 -3.56 -16.72 8.07
N ILE A 183 -3.39 -16.38 9.35
CA ILE A 183 -2.52 -15.30 9.81
C ILE A 183 -1.67 -15.77 11.00
N THR A 184 -0.41 -15.37 11.00
CA THR A 184 0.53 -15.64 12.10
C THR A 184 0.29 -14.71 13.28
N ALA A 185 0.73 -15.10 14.48
CA ALA A 185 0.67 -14.24 15.66
C ALA A 185 1.42 -12.90 15.45
N TYR A 186 2.60 -12.94 14.82
CA TYR A 186 3.35 -11.74 14.46
C TYR A 186 2.53 -10.81 13.56
N ARG A 187 2.02 -11.32 12.43
CA ARG A 187 1.31 -10.46 11.47
C ARG A 187 0.03 -9.88 12.06
N TRP A 188 -0.73 -10.66 12.84
CA TRP A 188 -1.91 -10.17 13.54
C TRP A 188 -1.56 -9.03 14.48
N HIS A 189 -0.53 -9.21 15.32
CA HIS A 189 -0.06 -8.15 16.20
C HIS A 189 0.37 -6.91 15.42
N SER A 190 1.08 -7.09 14.31
CA SER A 190 1.59 -6.02 13.45
C SER A 190 0.47 -5.12 12.90
N LEU A 191 -0.63 -5.73 12.43
CA LEU A 191 -1.78 -5.03 11.83
C LEU A 191 -2.71 -4.39 12.88
N ILE A 192 -2.93 -5.08 14.00
CA ILE A 192 -4.05 -4.79 14.90
C ILE A 192 -3.62 -4.10 16.20
N SER A 193 -2.34 -4.16 16.56
CA SER A 193 -1.88 -3.55 17.81
C SER A 193 -1.63 -2.05 17.64
N LYS A 194 -1.95 -1.27 18.68
CA LYS A 194 -1.48 0.11 18.76
C LYS A 194 0.04 0.15 18.81
N GLY A 195 0.66 0.85 17.87
CA GLY A 195 2.11 0.89 17.69
C GLY A 195 2.72 -0.39 17.10
N GLY A 196 1.91 -1.27 16.50
CA GLY A 196 2.40 -2.37 15.65
C GLY A 196 3.10 -1.84 14.38
N ASP A 197 3.81 -2.70 13.66
CA ASP A 197 4.62 -2.25 12.52
C ASP A 197 3.78 -1.61 11.40
N ASP A 198 2.52 -2.00 11.24
CA ASP A 198 1.59 -1.45 10.24
C ASP A 198 0.69 -0.31 10.77
N ASP A 199 0.84 0.08 12.04
CA ASP A 199 0.05 1.15 12.66
C ASP A 199 0.55 2.53 12.24
N THR A 200 0.39 2.83 10.94
CA THR A 200 0.93 4.03 10.29
C THR A 200 -0.12 5.13 10.07
N PHE A 201 -1.39 4.76 9.95
CA PHE A 201 -2.48 5.64 9.50
C PHE A 201 -3.63 5.78 10.51
N SER A 202 -3.49 5.24 11.72
CA SER A 202 -4.52 5.35 12.74
C SER A 202 -4.81 6.80 13.13
N SER A 203 -6.08 7.11 13.32
CA SER A 203 -6.54 8.47 13.59
C SER A 203 -6.16 9.00 14.98
N ASP A 204 -5.81 8.11 15.91
CA ASP A 204 -5.47 8.43 17.30
C ASP A 204 -3.96 8.53 17.59
N LEU A 205 -3.12 8.51 16.55
CA LEU A 205 -1.66 8.69 16.69
C LEU A 205 -1.33 10.14 17.07
N ASP A 206 -0.36 10.31 17.96
CA ASP A 206 0.10 11.66 18.34
C ASP A 206 0.91 12.34 17.22
N GLU A 207 1.00 13.68 17.27
CA GLU A 207 1.71 14.46 16.25
C GLU A 207 3.20 14.07 16.14
N GLU A 208 3.84 13.61 17.23
CA GLU A 208 5.23 13.17 17.22
C GLU A 208 5.39 11.90 16.37
N THR A 209 4.52 10.92 16.56
CA THR A 209 4.49 9.66 15.83
C THR A 209 4.16 9.90 14.35
N VAL A 210 3.12 10.70 14.08
CA VAL A 210 2.76 11.08 12.70
C VAL A 210 3.93 11.80 12.02
N SER A 211 4.56 12.76 12.70
CA SER A 211 5.74 13.47 12.19
C SER A 211 6.89 12.51 11.88
N ARG A 212 7.20 11.58 12.79
CA ARG A 212 8.25 10.58 12.59
C ARG A 212 7.98 9.71 11.36
N ILE A 213 6.74 9.25 11.17
CA ILE A 213 6.34 8.42 10.03
C ILE A 213 6.47 9.19 8.72
N TRP A 214 5.82 10.36 8.61
CA TRP A 214 5.75 11.08 7.34
C TRP A 214 7.08 11.77 6.95
N ASN A 215 7.99 11.97 7.90
CA ASN A 215 9.35 12.43 7.61
C ASN A 215 10.32 11.30 7.20
N ARG A 216 9.88 10.04 7.16
CA ARG A 216 10.63 8.95 6.51
C ARG A 216 10.75 9.19 5.01
N PHE A 217 9.72 9.72 4.37
CA PHE A 217 9.73 10.06 2.94
C PHE A 217 10.78 11.13 2.64
N GLN A 218 11.89 10.72 2.01
CA GLN A 218 12.93 11.64 1.49
C GLN A 218 12.63 12.14 0.07
N LYS A 219 11.62 11.56 -0.58
CA LYS A 219 11.12 11.91 -1.93
C LYS A 219 9.67 12.38 -1.83
N PRO A 220 9.14 13.09 -2.85
CA PRO A 220 7.74 13.51 -2.85
C PRO A 220 6.79 12.33 -2.63
N ALA A 221 5.83 12.51 -1.73
CA ALA A 221 4.82 11.51 -1.41
C ALA A 221 3.41 12.13 -1.50
N MET A 222 2.51 11.53 -2.28
CA MET A 222 1.13 11.98 -2.40
C MET A 222 0.18 10.97 -1.74
N ALA A 223 -0.61 11.43 -0.78
CA ALA A 223 -1.64 10.62 -0.12
C ALA A 223 -3.03 10.96 -0.67
N LEU A 224 -3.71 9.96 -1.22
CA LEU A 224 -5.05 10.07 -1.82
C LEU A 224 -6.03 9.19 -1.04
N TYR A 225 -6.75 9.81 -0.11
CA TYR A 225 -7.73 9.14 0.73
C TYR A 225 -9.07 9.02 -0.01
N SER A 226 -9.80 7.91 0.11
CA SER A 226 -11.14 7.79 -0.49
C SER A 226 -12.20 8.46 0.38
N ALA A 227 -12.98 9.41 -0.17
CA ALA A 227 -13.95 10.18 0.62
C ALA A 227 -15.01 9.27 1.26
N GLU A 228 -15.52 8.29 0.52
CA GLU A 228 -16.57 7.36 0.93
C GLU A 228 -16.00 5.97 1.31
N ASP A 229 -14.72 5.92 1.71
CA ASP A 229 -14.06 4.67 2.13
C ASP A 229 -14.82 3.93 3.24
N GLU A 230 -15.27 2.72 2.92
CA GLU A 230 -16.07 1.82 3.75
C GLU A 230 -15.28 1.12 4.87
N HIS A 231 -13.94 1.13 4.81
CA HIS A 231 -13.07 0.51 5.82
C HIS A 231 -12.66 1.48 6.93
N VAL A 232 -13.24 2.68 6.95
CA VAL A 232 -12.84 3.74 7.87
C VAL A 232 -14.00 4.08 8.80
N PRO A 233 -13.81 4.03 10.14
CA PRO A 233 -14.89 4.34 11.07
C PRO A 233 -15.48 5.73 10.84
N ALA A 234 -16.80 5.84 10.96
CA ALA A 234 -17.53 7.09 10.65
C ALA A 234 -17.13 8.30 11.50
N HIS A 235 -16.47 8.10 12.64
CA HIS A 235 -15.98 9.18 13.50
C HIS A 235 -14.65 9.78 13.05
N VAL A 236 -13.93 9.13 12.12
CA VAL A 236 -12.62 9.58 11.65
C VAL A 236 -12.78 10.70 10.63
N ASP A 237 -12.18 11.85 10.92
CA ASP A 237 -12.09 12.97 9.98
C ASP A 237 -10.92 12.77 9.01
N LYS A 238 -11.23 12.17 7.85
CA LYS A 238 -10.26 11.86 6.78
C LYS A 238 -9.54 13.11 6.25
N GLN A 239 -10.24 14.26 6.18
CA GLN A 239 -9.65 15.51 5.69
C GLN A 239 -8.66 16.05 6.72
N ALA A 240 -9.03 16.05 8.00
CA ALA A 240 -8.12 16.47 9.08
C ALA A 240 -6.85 15.60 9.12
N LEU A 241 -6.96 14.28 8.86
CA LEU A 241 -5.79 13.41 8.77
C LEU A 241 -4.86 13.80 7.62
N VAL A 242 -5.40 13.96 6.41
CA VAL A 242 -4.59 14.38 5.26
C VAL A 242 -3.94 15.74 5.49
N ASP A 243 -4.66 16.69 6.08
CA ASP A 243 -4.11 18.01 6.43
C ASP A 243 -3.01 17.92 7.48
N LEU A 244 -3.17 17.03 8.47
CA LEU A 244 -2.13 16.76 9.47
C LEU A 244 -0.87 16.16 8.81
N TRP A 245 -1.02 15.21 7.89
CA TRP A 245 0.11 14.62 7.17
C TRP A 245 0.85 15.67 6.34
N LYS A 246 0.13 16.55 5.63
CA LYS A 246 0.70 17.67 4.88
C LYS A 246 1.42 18.67 5.79
N LYS A 247 0.87 18.94 6.97
CA LYS A 247 1.45 19.85 7.97
C LYS A 247 2.76 19.29 8.52
N LEU A 248 2.82 18.00 8.83
CA LEU A 248 3.94 17.39 9.56
C LEU A 248 5.01 16.75 8.66
N GLY A 249 4.66 16.31 7.45
CA GLY A 249 5.58 15.65 6.52
C GLY A 249 6.20 16.62 5.51
N LYS A 250 7.53 16.81 5.58
CA LYS A 250 8.27 17.76 4.73
C LYS A 250 8.12 17.55 3.22
N ASN A 251 7.92 16.31 2.79
CA ASN A 251 7.83 15.91 1.39
C ASN A 251 6.42 15.45 0.98
N VAL A 252 5.43 15.67 1.85
CA VAL A 252 4.04 15.36 1.52
C VAL A 252 3.53 16.38 0.52
N HIS A 253 3.12 15.89 -0.64
CA HIS A 253 2.81 16.72 -1.79
C HIS A 253 1.53 17.53 -1.56
N PRO A 254 1.46 18.81 -1.97
CA PRO A 254 0.27 19.64 -1.84
C PRO A 254 -0.99 19.06 -2.52
N LEU A 255 -0.79 18.20 -3.52
CA LEU A 255 -1.87 17.50 -4.22
C LEU A 255 -2.52 16.38 -3.40
N SER A 256 -1.97 16.02 -2.23
CA SER A 256 -2.60 15.07 -1.30
C SER A 256 -3.98 15.58 -0.88
N GLY A 257 -4.96 14.68 -0.81
CA GLY A 257 -6.36 15.04 -0.64
C GLY A 257 -7.30 13.84 -0.65
N LEU A 258 -8.60 14.13 -0.72
CA LEU A 258 -9.66 13.13 -0.80
C LEU A 258 -10.11 12.95 -2.25
N ILE A 259 -10.32 11.70 -2.67
CA ILE A 259 -10.94 11.33 -3.95
C ILE A 259 -12.47 11.44 -3.78
N PRO A 260 -13.14 12.40 -4.43
CA PRO A 260 -14.57 12.63 -4.24
C PRO A 260 -15.41 11.43 -4.70
N GLY A 261 -16.39 11.01 -3.88
CA GLY A 261 -17.34 9.95 -4.22
C GLY A 261 -16.73 8.55 -4.39
N ALA A 262 -15.45 8.37 -4.08
CA ALA A 262 -14.75 7.09 -4.20
C ALA A 262 -14.88 6.26 -2.92
N GLY A 263 -15.16 4.97 -3.09
CA GLY A 263 -14.94 3.95 -2.06
C GLY A 263 -13.48 3.49 -2.03
N HIS A 264 -13.17 2.50 -1.20
CA HIS A 264 -11.80 2.07 -0.92
C HIS A 264 -11.00 1.72 -2.19
N THR A 265 -11.60 0.93 -3.07
CA THR A 265 -10.98 0.46 -4.32
C THR A 265 -11.25 1.36 -5.53
N VAL A 266 -11.83 2.55 -5.34
CA VAL A 266 -12.10 3.55 -6.41
C VAL A 266 -12.77 2.91 -7.63
N ARG A 267 -13.86 2.18 -7.42
CA ARG A 267 -14.61 1.52 -8.52
C ARG A 267 -15.43 2.50 -9.35
N GLN A 268 -15.74 3.66 -8.79
CA GLN A 268 -16.59 4.67 -9.39
C GLN A 268 -15.86 5.35 -10.57
N PRO A 269 -16.44 5.42 -11.78
CA PRO A 269 -15.78 6.00 -12.95
C PRO A 269 -15.28 7.44 -12.73
N ASP A 270 -16.10 8.29 -12.11
CA ASP A 270 -15.72 9.68 -11.81
C ASP A 270 -14.56 9.75 -10.81
N GLY A 271 -14.54 8.84 -9.82
CA GLY A 271 -13.44 8.70 -8.88
C GLY A 271 -12.15 8.23 -9.55
N GLN A 272 -12.24 7.31 -10.52
CA GLN A 272 -11.09 6.86 -11.32
C GLN A 272 -10.55 7.98 -12.21
N ALA A 273 -11.43 8.71 -12.89
CA ALA A 273 -11.03 9.86 -13.71
C ALA A 273 -10.28 10.90 -12.85
N TRP A 274 -10.84 11.25 -11.69
CA TRP A 274 -10.20 12.17 -10.76
C TRP A 274 -8.84 11.65 -10.26
N LEU A 275 -8.77 10.38 -9.87
CA LEU A 275 -7.53 9.72 -9.44
C LEU A 275 -6.47 9.79 -10.54
N ASN A 276 -6.84 9.44 -11.77
CA ASN A 276 -5.93 9.40 -12.90
C ASN A 276 -5.36 10.78 -13.23
N ASP A 277 -6.23 11.81 -13.31
CA ASP A 277 -5.81 13.20 -13.53
C ASP A 277 -4.86 13.67 -12.42
N ARG A 278 -5.18 13.31 -11.16
CA ARG A 278 -4.38 13.67 -9.99
C ARG A 278 -2.99 13.00 -10.01
N VAL A 279 -2.92 11.73 -10.41
CA VAL A 279 -1.64 11.01 -10.57
C VAL A 279 -0.83 11.65 -11.69
N VAL A 280 -1.42 11.97 -12.84
CA VAL A 280 -0.73 12.66 -13.94
C VAL A 280 -0.14 14.00 -13.49
N GLN A 281 -0.90 14.82 -12.76
CA GLN A 281 -0.42 16.09 -12.20
C GLN A 281 0.79 15.88 -11.29
N PHE A 282 0.71 14.92 -10.36
CA PHE A 282 1.82 14.61 -9.48
C PHE A 282 3.08 14.16 -10.23
N LEU A 283 2.93 13.30 -11.25
CA LEU A 283 4.06 12.80 -12.04
C LEU A 283 4.69 13.87 -12.96
N GLN A 284 3.95 14.95 -13.28
CA GLN A 284 4.47 16.12 -13.98
C GLN A 284 5.30 17.02 -13.06
N ASP A 285 4.91 17.12 -11.79
CA ASP A 285 5.57 17.97 -10.80
C ASP A 285 6.92 17.41 -10.33
N ILE A 286 7.06 16.08 -10.31
CA ILE A 286 8.27 15.40 -9.82
C ILE A 286 9.25 15.06 -10.92
#